data_AF-A0A1B6DH87-F1
#
_entry.id   AF-A0A1B6DH87-F1
#
_cell.length_a   1.000
_cell.length_b   1.000
_cell.length_c   1.000
_cell.angle_alpha   90.00
_cell.angle_beta   90.00
_cell.angle_gamma   90.00
#
_symmetry.space_group_name_H-M   'P 1'
#
loop_
_entity.id
_entity.type
_entity.pdbx_description
1 polymer ?
#
loop_
_entity_poly.entity_id
_entity_poly.type
_entity_poly.pdbx_seq_one_letter_code
_entity_poly.pdbx_strand_id
1 'polypeptide(L)'
;VLYKLLSALENLWPMEVLSREEEEWLAESFNVFLDYSLQLIRKHRILFPPHYRPSMLRLEYLLRCLGLLSTMKAYWKCCPFNKEVRGEILTALKKGTLEWYEEHHKLVSNTRADPDIRIHALVKLTTILVVDLHRGLDYYNALFESTNGVPYFCTIYKQLDKMLAKEFSKLVTFIEVVNE
;
A
#
# COMPACT_ATOMS: atom_id res chain seq x y z
N VAL A 1 -4.90 12.09 18.35
CA VAL A 1 -6.26 12.65 18.60
C VAL A 1 -7.32 11.79 17.92
N LEU A 2 -7.28 11.62 16.60
CA LEU A 2 -8.29 10.84 15.85
C LEU A 2 -8.58 9.43 16.40
N TYR A 3 -7.54 8.61 16.65
CA TYR A 3 -7.73 7.28 17.22
C TYR A 3 -8.57 7.28 18.51
N LYS A 4 -8.34 8.26 19.39
CA LYS A 4 -9.09 8.40 20.64
C LYS A 4 -10.55 8.80 20.38
N LEU A 5 -10.80 9.68 19.41
CA LEU A 5 -12.15 10.10 19.03
C LEU A 5 -12.95 8.95 18.43
N LEU A 6 -12.34 8.16 17.53
CA LEU A 6 -12.96 6.96 16.97
C LEU A 6 -13.27 5.92 18.04
N SER A 7 -12.36 5.74 19.00
CA SER A 7 -12.59 4.81 20.14
C SER A 7 -13.74 5.29 21.03
N ALA A 8 -13.82 6.59 21.29
CA ALA A 8 -14.91 7.18 22.07
C ALA A 8 -16.25 7.02 21.35
N LEU A 9 -16.29 7.29 20.04
CA LEU A 9 -17.47 7.10 19.21
C LEU A 9 -17.98 5.65 19.27
N GLU A 10 -17.09 4.66 19.11
CA GLU A 10 -17.47 3.25 19.19
C GLU A 10 -18.01 2.86 20.57
N ASN A 11 -17.45 3.42 21.65
CA ASN A 11 -17.91 3.14 23.00
C ASN A 11 -19.29 3.76 23.30
N LEU A 12 -19.59 4.92 22.71
CA LEU A 12 -20.87 5.60 22.88
C LEU A 12 -21.95 5.07 21.93
N TRP A 13 -21.57 4.43 20.83
CA TRP A 13 -22.48 3.92 19.79
C TRP A 13 -23.68 3.11 20.31
N PRO A 14 -23.56 2.22 21.32
CA PRO A 14 -24.71 1.46 21.81
C PRO A 14 -25.70 2.29 22.63
N MET A 15 -25.29 3.48 23.08
CA MET A 15 -26.03 4.29 24.06
C MET A 15 -26.78 5.45 23.41
N GLU A 16 -26.44 5.79 22.16
CA GLU A 16 -27.02 6.91 21.42
C GLU A 16 -27.68 6.42 20.13
N VAL A 17 -28.85 6.98 19.82
CA VAL A 17 -29.54 6.73 18.57
C VAL A 17 -29.34 7.95 17.68
N LEU A 18 -28.53 7.79 16.63
CA LEU A 18 -28.39 8.81 15.60
C LEU A 18 -29.67 8.88 14.76
N SER A 19 -30.03 10.10 14.36
CA SER A 19 -30.98 10.30 13.27
C SER A 19 -30.40 9.78 11.96
N ARG A 20 -31.27 9.57 10.97
CA ARG A 20 -30.84 9.12 9.64
C ARG A 20 -29.86 10.09 8.97
N GLU A 21 -30.08 11.40 9.13
CA GLU A 21 -29.21 12.42 8.55
C GLU A 21 -27.82 12.40 9.20
N GLU A 22 -27.74 12.21 10.52
CA GLU A 22 -26.46 12.06 11.22
C GLU A 22 -25.73 10.77 10.84
N GLU A 23 -26.45 9.65 10.65
CA GLU A 23 -25.86 8.42 10.12
C GLU A 23 -25.27 8.63 8.72
N GLU A 24 -25.96 9.39 7.86
CA GLU A 24 -25.50 9.72 6.49
C GLU A 24 -24.24 10.60 6.52
N TRP A 25 -24.19 11.65 7.35
CA TRP A 25 -22.99 12.49 7.50
C TRP A 25 -21.80 11.73 8.09
N LEU A 26 -22.07 10.83 9.04
CA LEU A 26 -21.04 10.00 9.63
C LEU A 26 -20.49 9.00 8.60
N ALA A 27 -21.37 8.39 7.79
CA ALA A 27 -20.98 7.52 6.68
C ALA A 27 -20.07 8.26 5.69
N GLU A 28 -20.43 9.49 5.30
CA GLU A 28 -19.60 10.30 4.40
C GLU A 28 -18.23 10.61 5.01
N SER A 29 -18.19 10.96 6.30
CA SER A 29 -16.94 11.21 7.02
C SER A 29 -16.04 9.96 7.07
N PHE A 30 -16.62 8.78 7.31
CA PHE A 30 -15.88 7.52 7.27
C PHE A 30 -15.31 7.21 5.88
N ASN A 31 -16.10 7.42 4.82
CA ASN A 31 -15.66 7.18 3.46
C ASN A 31 -14.53 8.14 3.04
N VAL A 32 -14.67 9.44 3.33
CA VAL A 32 -13.62 10.43 3.07
C VAL A 32 -12.33 10.07 3.82
N PHE A 33 -12.44 9.67 5.08
CA PHE A 33 -11.29 9.25 5.86
C PHE A 33 -10.62 7.99 5.28
N LEU A 34 -11.41 6.97 4.93
CA LEU A 34 -10.91 5.72 4.35
C LEU A 34 -10.19 6.00 3.02
N ASP A 35 -10.83 6.72 2.10
CA ASP A 35 -10.28 7.06 0.79
C ASP A 35 -8.97 7.84 0.92
N TYR A 36 -8.94 8.85 1.77
CA TYR A 36 -7.73 9.63 2.02
C TYR A 36 -6.61 8.74 2.60
N SER A 37 -6.92 7.88 3.56
CA SER A 37 -5.96 6.98 4.18
C SER A 37 -5.35 6.00 3.17
N LEU A 38 -6.17 5.45 2.27
CA LEU A 38 -5.73 4.55 1.21
C LEU A 38 -4.82 5.26 0.19
N GLN A 39 -5.09 6.54 -0.12
CA GLN A 39 -4.19 7.35 -0.95
C GLN A 39 -2.82 7.56 -0.31
N LEU A 40 -2.77 7.76 1.01
CA LEU A 40 -1.51 7.87 1.75
C LEU A 40 -0.75 6.52 1.75
N ILE A 41 -1.44 5.41 1.99
CA ILE A 41 -0.84 4.05 1.98
C ILE A 41 -0.25 3.73 0.61
N ARG A 42 -0.94 4.09 -0.48
CA ARG A 42 -0.45 3.92 -1.85
C ARG A 42 0.91 4.62 -2.06
N LYS A 43 1.16 5.73 -1.38
CA LYS A 43 2.40 6.53 -1.45
C LYS A 43 3.32 6.38 -0.22
N HIS A 44 3.14 5.33 0.59
CA HIS A 44 3.79 5.22 1.89
C HIS A 44 5.33 5.29 1.83
N ARG A 45 5.96 4.73 0.79
CA ARG A 45 7.43 4.75 0.60
C ARG A 45 8.00 6.17 0.61
N ILE A 46 7.25 7.13 0.08
CA ILE A 46 7.65 8.53 -0.06
C ILE A 46 7.20 9.33 1.17
N LEU A 47 5.96 9.12 1.62
CA LEU A 47 5.36 9.91 2.70
C LEU A 47 5.83 9.50 4.10
N PHE A 48 6.19 8.24 4.27
CA PHE A 48 6.56 7.64 5.55
C PHE A 48 7.90 6.88 5.45
N PRO A 49 9.01 7.58 5.14
CA PRO A 49 10.31 6.92 4.97
C PRO A 49 10.79 6.30 6.30
N PRO A 50 11.38 5.08 6.29
CA PRO A 50 11.69 4.34 7.52
C PRO A 50 12.66 5.04 8.47
N HIS A 51 13.59 5.81 7.91
CA HIS A 51 14.62 6.51 8.68
C HIS A 51 14.12 7.79 9.36
N TYR A 52 12.87 8.21 9.10
CA TYR A 52 12.27 9.36 9.76
C TYR A 52 11.17 8.91 10.73
N ARG A 53 11.56 8.68 11.99
CA ARG A 53 10.69 8.15 13.04
C ARG A 53 9.33 8.87 13.17
N PRO A 54 9.23 10.22 13.09
CA PRO A 54 7.93 10.91 13.20
C PRO A 54 6.95 10.57 12.06
N SER A 55 7.40 10.29 10.84
CA SER A 55 6.49 9.86 9.77
C SER A 55 6.07 8.41 9.94
N MET A 56 6.96 7.52 10.37
CA MET A 56 6.61 6.13 10.68
C MET A 56 5.57 6.03 11.81
N LEU A 57 5.69 6.86 12.85
CA LEU A 57 4.69 6.92 13.91
C LEU A 57 3.32 7.40 13.37
N ARG A 58 3.31 8.34 12.42
CA ARG A 58 2.07 8.77 11.76
C ARG A 58 1.44 7.64 10.94
N LEU A 59 2.24 6.86 10.21
CA LEU A 59 1.76 5.68 9.49
C LEU A 59 1.18 4.64 10.46
N GLU A 60 1.84 4.39 11.58
CA GLU A 60 1.34 3.48 12.61
C GLU A 60 -0.03 3.91 13.14
N TYR A 61 -0.19 5.18 13.52
CA TYR A 61 -1.49 5.66 14.00
C TYR A 61 -2.56 5.65 12.90
N LEU A 62 -2.21 5.96 11.66
CA LEU A 62 -3.12 5.83 10.51
C LEU A 62 -3.65 4.39 10.39
N LEU A 63 -2.73 3.42 10.41
CA LEU A 63 -3.04 1.99 10.33
C LEU A 63 -3.85 1.52 11.54
N ARG A 64 -3.57 2.00 12.74
CA ARG A 64 -4.39 1.72 13.93
C ARG A 64 -5.80 2.28 13.80
N CYS A 65 -5.98 3.45 13.20
CA CYS A 65 -7.31 4.00 12.95
C CYS A 65 -8.10 3.14 11.94
N LEU A 66 -7.44 2.66 10.87
CA LEU A 66 -8.04 1.75 9.91
C LEU A 66 -8.39 0.39 10.53
N GLY A 67 -7.51 -0.15 11.38
CA GLY A 67 -7.76 -1.38 12.12
C GLY A 67 -8.97 -1.24 13.05
N LEU A 68 -9.06 -0.12 13.78
CA LEU A 68 -10.23 0.18 14.61
C LEU A 68 -11.49 0.26 13.74
N LEU A 69 -11.46 1.05 12.66
CA LEU A 69 -12.59 1.22 11.73
C LEU A 69 -13.13 -0.13 11.22
N SER A 70 -12.23 -1.08 10.92
CA SER A 70 -12.61 -2.42 10.44
C SER A 70 -13.43 -3.26 11.44
N THR A 71 -13.42 -2.88 12.72
CA THR A 71 -14.13 -3.59 13.80
C THR A 71 -15.24 -2.77 14.45
N MET A 72 -15.37 -1.49 14.08
CA MET A 72 -16.36 -0.58 14.66
C MET A 72 -17.77 -0.93 14.21
N LYS A 73 -18.69 -1.10 15.17
CA LYS A 73 -20.12 -1.27 14.89
C LYS A 73 -20.68 -0.04 14.19
N ALA A 74 -20.25 1.15 14.60
CA ALA A 74 -20.67 2.42 13.98
C ALA A 74 -20.36 2.43 12.48
N TYR A 75 -19.15 2.02 12.10
CA TYR A 75 -18.73 1.97 10.70
C TYR A 75 -19.59 1.01 9.88
N TRP A 76 -19.78 -0.22 10.34
CA TRP A 76 -20.56 -1.21 9.58
C TRP A 76 -22.06 -0.92 9.54
N LYS A 77 -22.58 -0.20 10.53
CA LYS A 77 -23.97 0.29 10.53
C LYS A 77 -24.17 1.42 9.52
N CYS A 78 -23.27 2.40 9.49
CA CYS A 78 -23.32 3.53 8.56
C CYS A 78 -22.88 3.17 7.13
N CYS A 79 -22.00 2.17 6.96
CA CYS A 79 -21.41 1.80 5.68
C CYS A 79 -21.54 0.28 5.40
N PRO A 80 -22.76 -0.27 5.35
CA PRO A 80 -22.97 -1.73 5.30
C PRO A 80 -22.48 -2.42 4.02
N PHE A 81 -22.28 -1.66 2.94
CA PHE A 81 -21.84 -2.17 1.64
C PHE A 81 -20.35 -1.94 1.35
N ASN A 82 -19.63 -1.34 2.29
CA ASN A 82 -18.20 -1.11 2.11
C ASN A 82 -17.44 -2.44 2.08
N LYS A 83 -16.35 -2.44 1.32
CA LYS A 83 -15.43 -3.57 1.28
C LYS A 83 -14.65 -3.67 2.59
N GLU A 84 -14.15 -4.87 2.86
CA GLU A 84 -13.27 -5.12 4.00
C GLU A 84 -12.04 -4.19 3.93
N VAL A 85 -11.82 -3.41 5.00
CA VAL A 85 -10.71 -2.44 5.10
C VAL A 85 -9.35 -3.08 4.81
N ARG A 86 -9.12 -4.31 5.31
CA ARG A 86 -7.90 -5.08 5.04
C ARG A 86 -7.70 -5.33 3.54
N GLY A 87 -8.77 -5.68 2.81
CA GLY A 87 -8.75 -5.89 1.37
C GLY A 87 -8.46 -4.61 0.59
N GLU A 88 -8.99 -3.48 1.05
CA GLU A 88 -8.72 -2.16 0.46
C GLU A 88 -7.25 -1.73 0.68
N ILE A 89 -6.69 -1.96 1.88
CA ILE A 89 -5.26 -1.72 2.16
C ILE A 89 -4.38 -2.56 1.22
N LEU A 90 -4.69 -3.85 1.06
CA LEU A 90 -3.98 -4.73 0.12
C LEU A 90 -4.03 -4.19 -1.32
N THR A 91 -5.19 -3.70 -1.75
CA THR A 91 -5.38 -3.13 -3.08
C THR A 91 -4.57 -1.85 -3.26
N ALA A 92 -4.59 -0.94 -2.26
CA ALA A 92 -3.81 0.29 -2.27
C ALA A 92 -2.30 0.03 -2.32
N LEU A 93 -1.80 -0.93 -1.53
CA LEU A 93 -0.40 -1.36 -1.55
C LEU A 93 0.01 -1.93 -2.90
N LYS A 94 -0.85 -2.77 -3.50
CA LYS A 94 -0.58 -3.32 -4.82
C LYS A 94 -0.52 -2.23 -5.89
N LYS A 95 -1.49 -1.33 -5.88
CA LYS A 95 -1.54 -0.21 -6.83
C LYS A 95 -0.31 0.69 -6.68
N GLY A 96 0.07 1.05 -5.46
CA GLY A 96 1.24 1.88 -5.20
C GLY A 96 2.56 1.21 -5.60
N THR A 97 2.63 -0.11 -5.48
CA THR A 97 3.81 -0.89 -5.90
C THR A 97 3.94 -0.98 -7.42
N LEU A 98 2.83 -1.11 -8.13
CA LEU A 98 2.82 -1.03 -9.60
C LEU A 98 3.36 0.31 -10.07
N GLU A 99 2.82 1.41 -9.54
CA GLU A 99 3.23 2.75 -9.94
C GLU A 99 4.70 3.04 -9.63
N TRP A 100 5.13 2.68 -8.43
CA TRP A 100 6.52 2.86 -8.02
C TRP A 100 7.47 2.05 -8.90
N TYR A 101 7.10 0.82 -9.27
CA TYR A 101 7.88 0.01 -10.20
C TYR A 101 7.94 0.65 -11.58
N GLU A 102 6.80 1.10 -12.13
CA GLU A 102 6.74 1.74 -13.45
C GLU A 102 7.58 3.03 -13.51
N GLU A 103 7.61 3.81 -12.43
CA GLU A 103 8.46 4.99 -12.32
C GLU A 103 9.95 4.63 -12.38
N HIS A 104 10.39 3.62 -11.63
CA HIS A 104 11.79 3.20 -11.61
C HIS A 104 12.20 2.45 -12.88
N HIS A 105 11.28 1.68 -13.47
CA HIS A 105 11.48 0.99 -14.74
C HIS A 105 11.71 1.99 -15.87
N LYS A 106 10.93 3.08 -15.95
CA LYS A 106 11.14 4.14 -16.96
C LYS A 106 12.53 4.76 -16.92
N LEU A 107 13.13 4.88 -15.73
CA LEU A 107 14.47 5.45 -15.55
C LEU A 107 15.59 4.53 -16.06
N VAL A 108 15.31 3.24 -16.22
CA VAL A 108 16.28 2.24 -16.68
C VAL A 108 15.95 1.66 -18.06
N SER A 109 14.70 1.78 -18.52
CA SER A 109 14.26 1.21 -19.79
C SER A 109 14.69 2.10 -20.96
N ASN A 110 15.76 1.71 -21.67
CA ASN A 110 16.05 2.23 -23.00
C ASN A 110 15.92 1.10 -24.02
N THR A 111 14.77 1.05 -24.71
CA THR A 111 14.43 -0.04 -25.65
C THR A 111 15.27 -0.04 -26.92
N ARG A 112 16.01 1.04 -27.21
CA ARG A 112 16.90 1.15 -28.36
C ARG A 112 18.37 0.89 -28.03
N ALA A 113 18.67 0.59 -26.77
CA ALA A 113 20.03 0.30 -26.33
C ALA A 113 20.44 -1.12 -26.73
N ASP A 114 21.75 -1.33 -26.90
CA ASP A 114 22.32 -2.65 -27.17
C ASP A 114 22.08 -3.62 -25.97
N PRO A 115 22.26 -4.94 -26.18
CA PRO A 115 22.04 -5.96 -25.16
C PRO A 115 22.75 -5.69 -23.82
N ASP A 116 24.00 -5.23 -23.82
CA ASP A 116 24.79 -5.06 -22.61
C ASP A 116 24.25 -3.91 -21.76
N ILE A 117 23.88 -2.78 -22.39
CA ILE A 117 23.22 -1.67 -21.69
C ILE A 117 21.89 -2.13 -21.08
N ARG A 118 21.12 -2.97 -21.78
CA ARG A 118 19.85 -3.50 -21.27
C ARG A 118 20.05 -4.44 -20.09
N ILE A 119 21.09 -5.29 -20.12
CA ILE A 119 21.47 -6.16 -19.00
C ILE A 119 21.86 -5.29 -17.79
N HIS A 120 22.73 -4.29 -17.98
CA HIS A 120 23.13 -3.39 -16.91
C HIS A 120 21.95 -2.61 -16.29
N ALA A 121 21.02 -2.14 -17.11
CA ALA A 121 19.78 -1.50 -16.67
C ALA A 121 18.93 -2.44 -15.79
N LEU A 122 18.82 -3.72 -16.16
CA LEU A 122 18.07 -4.70 -15.40
C LEU A 122 18.75 -5.07 -14.07
N VAL A 123 20.07 -5.15 -14.04
CA VAL A 123 20.84 -5.31 -12.78
C VAL A 123 20.60 -4.12 -11.85
N LYS A 124 20.60 -2.90 -12.38
CA LYS A 124 20.32 -1.68 -11.61
C LYS A 124 18.89 -1.70 -11.05
N LEU A 125 17.91 -2.06 -11.88
CA LEU A 125 16.52 -2.20 -11.44
C LEU A 125 16.41 -3.22 -10.31
N THR A 126 16.96 -4.42 -10.51
CA THR A 126 16.92 -5.52 -9.54
C THR A 126 17.53 -5.07 -8.20
N THR A 127 18.66 -4.38 -8.22
CA THR A 127 19.28 -3.80 -7.02
C THR A 127 18.31 -2.84 -6.29
N ILE A 128 17.64 -1.95 -7.02
CA ILE A 128 16.64 -1.03 -6.46
C ILE A 128 15.47 -1.80 -5.81
N LEU A 129 14.97 -2.85 -6.46
CA LEU A 129 13.89 -3.68 -5.92
C LEU A 129 14.31 -4.43 -4.65
N VAL A 130 15.52 -4.99 -4.63
CA VAL A 130 16.06 -5.68 -3.44
C VAL A 130 16.17 -4.72 -2.25
N VAL A 131 16.66 -3.49 -2.47
CA VAL A 131 16.72 -2.47 -1.43
C VAL A 131 15.32 -2.09 -0.92
N ASP A 132 14.33 -1.94 -1.82
CA ASP A 132 12.93 -1.71 -1.41
C ASP A 132 12.37 -2.88 -0.59
N LEU A 133 12.63 -4.11 -1.00
CA LEU A 133 12.17 -5.31 -0.30
C LEU A 133 12.79 -5.45 1.09
N HIS A 134 14.08 -5.19 1.26
CA HIS A 134 14.72 -5.19 2.58
C HIS A 134 14.07 -4.16 3.51
N ARG A 135 13.87 -2.92 3.03
CA ARG A 135 13.14 -1.89 3.80
C ARG A 135 11.71 -2.33 4.12
N GLY A 136 11.06 -2.96 3.16
CA GLY A 136 9.74 -3.56 3.30
C GLY A 136 9.66 -4.58 4.43
N LEU A 137 10.64 -5.47 4.49
CA LEU A 137 10.74 -6.50 5.51
C LEU A 137 11.03 -5.91 6.89
N ASP A 138 12.04 -5.04 6.98
CA ASP A 138 12.58 -4.53 8.25
C ASP A 138 11.61 -3.57 8.97
N TYR A 139 10.87 -2.75 8.21
CA TYR A 139 10.12 -1.63 8.80
C TYR A 139 8.62 -1.69 8.55
N TYR A 140 8.19 -2.10 7.36
CA TYR A 140 6.77 -2.05 7.01
C TYR A 140 6.04 -3.35 7.36
N ASN A 141 6.67 -4.51 7.19
CA ASN A 141 5.97 -5.79 7.34
C ASN A 141 5.32 -5.96 8.72
N ALA A 142 6.14 -5.88 9.77
CA ALA A 142 5.66 -6.01 11.15
C ALA A 142 4.59 -4.95 11.49
N LEU A 143 4.69 -3.75 10.94
CA LEU A 143 3.75 -2.67 11.19
C LEU A 143 2.37 -2.95 10.58
N PHE A 144 2.31 -3.34 9.31
CA PHE A 144 1.05 -3.67 8.63
C PHE A 144 0.42 -4.95 9.18
N GLU A 145 1.24 -5.92 9.55
CA GLU A 145 0.80 -7.20 10.11
C GLU A 145 0.23 -7.03 11.52
N SER A 146 0.92 -6.32 12.41
CA SER A 146 0.46 -6.11 13.79
C SER A 146 -0.79 -5.23 13.90
N THR A 147 -1.00 -4.30 12.98
CA THR A 147 -2.11 -3.35 13.05
C THR A 147 -3.36 -3.79 12.31
N ASN A 148 -3.22 -4.46 11.16
CA ASN A 148 -4.32 -4.80 10.26
C ASN A 148 -4.26 -6.26 9.76
N GLY A 149 -3.30 -7.05 10.24
CA GLY A 149 -3.07 -8.41 9.77
C GLY A 149 -2.60 -8.52 8.32
N VAL A 150 -2.22 -7.40 7.67
CA VAL A 150 -1.89 -7.37 6.25
C VAL A 150 -0.49 -7.96 6.01
N PRO A 151 -0.34 -9.02 5.18
CA PRO A 151 0.95 -9.63 4.88
C PRO A 151 1.71 -8.77 3.86
N TYR A 152 2.24 -7.63 4.30
CA TYR A 152 2.83 -6.61 3.45
C TYR A 152 3.97 -7.17 2.60
N PHE A 153 4.99 -7.79 3.20
CA PHE A 153 6.18 -8.22 2.47
C PHE A 153 5.83 -9.22 1.37
N CYS A 154 5.06 -10.25 1.71
CA CYS A 154 4.61 -11.26 0.76
C CYS A 154 3.81 -10.62 -0.40
N THR A 155 2.99 -9.61 -0.12
CA THR A 155 2.20 -8.91 -1.13
C THR A 155 3.08 -8.12 -2.08
N ILE A 156 4.03 -7.35 -1.54
CA ILE A 156 4.94 -6.53 -2.35
C ILE A 156 5.87 -7.42 -3.17
N TYR A 157 6.49 -8.43 -2.55
CA TYR A 157 7.40 -9.36 -3.20
C TYR A 157 6.76 -10.03 -4.41
N LYS A 158 5.60 -10.68 -4.23
CA LYS A 158 4.90 -11.39 -5.32
C LYS A 158 4.59 -10.49 -6.50
N GLN A 159 4.29 -9.21 -6.23
CA GLN A 159 3.97 -8.27 -7.28
C GLN A 159 5.22 -7.81 -8.03
N LEU A 160 6.29 -7.45 -7.32
CA LEU A 160 7.57 -7.09 -7.93
C LEU A 160 8.14 -8.25 -8.74
N ASP A 161 8.12 -9.46 -8.20
CA ASP A 161 8.56 -10.69 -8.87
C ASP A 161 7.83 -10.91 -10.20
N LYS A 162 6.49 -10.82 -10.19
CA LYS A 162 5.69 -10.93 -11.42
C LYS A 162 6.07 -9.89 -12.48
N MET A 163 6.31 -8.64 -12.08
CA MET A 163 6.67 -7.57 -13.01
C MET A 163 8.09 -7.74 -13.55
N LEU A 164 9.03 -8.13 -12.69
CA LEU A 164 10.42 -8.37 -13.05
C LEU A 164 10.56 -9.58 -13.98
N ALA A 165 9.87 -10.69 -13.68
CA ALA A 165 9.85 -11.88 -14.53
C ALA A 165 9.41 -11.55 -15.96
N LYS A 166 8.38 -10.72 -16.12
CA LYS A 166 7.91 -10.25 -17.43
C LYS A 166 8.99 -9.46 -18.19
N GLU A 167 9.78 -8.66 -17.49
CA GLU A 167 10.88 -7.90 -18.12
C GLU A 167 12.07 -8.79 -18.48
N PHE A 168 12.42 -9.77 -17.64
CA PHE A 168 13.43 -10.78 -17.98
C PHE A 168 13.07 -11.56 -19.23
N SER A 169 11.83 -12.06 -19.35
CA SER A 169 11.40 -12.79 -20.54
C SER A 169 11.55 -11.96 -21.82
N LYS A 170 11.20 -10.67 -21.80
CA LYS A 170 11.38 -9.77 -22.95
C LYS A 170 12.84 -9.55 -23.33
N LEU A 171 13.75 -9.53 -22.35
CA LEU A 171 15.18 -9.37 -22.61
C LEU A 171 15.76 -10.62 -23.27
N VAL A 172 15.45 -11.80 -22.72
CA VAL A 172 15.92 -13.08 -23.27
C VAL A 172 15.48 -13.27 -24.72
N THR A 173 14.18 -13.08 -25.01
CA THR A 173 13.66 -13.20 -26.39
C THR A 173 14.31 -12.20 -27.36
N PHE A 174 14.64 -10.99 -26.90
CA PHE A 174 15.35 -10.04 -27.76
C PHE A 174 16.79 -10.47 -28.06
N ILE A 175 17.51 -11.00 -27.07
CA ILE A 175 18.88 -11.46 -27.24
C ILE A 175 18.92 -12.66 -28.19
N GLU A 176 17.95 -13.58 -28.07
CA GLU A 176 17.80 -14.71 -29.00
C GLU A 176 17.62 -14.22 -30.44
N VAL A 177 16.72 -13.26 -30.68
CA VAL A 177 16.47 -12.69 -32.02
C VAL A 177 17.67 -11.93 -32.60
N VAL A 178 18.46 -11.25 -31.77
CA VAL A 178 19.64 -10.50 -32.25
C VAL A 178 20.82 -11.42 -32.60
N ASN A 179 20.86 -12.63 -32.04
CA ASN A 179 21.93 -13.60 -32.27
C ASN A 179 21.64 -14.61 -33.40
N GLU A 180 20.46 -14.54 -34.03
CA GLU A 180 20.10 -15.27 -35.26
C GLU A 180 20.39 -14.44 -36.53
#